data_AF-A0A645DXD6-F1
#
_entry.id   AF-A0A645DXD6-F1
#
_cell.length_a   1.000
_cell.length_b   1.000
_cell.length_c   1.000
_cell.angle_alpha   90.00
_cell.angle_beta   90.00
_cell.angle_gamma   90.00
#
_symmetry.space_group_name_H-M   'P 1'
#
loop_
_entity.id
_entity.type
_entity.pdbx_description
1 polymer ?
#
loop_
_entity_poly.entity_id
_entity_poly.type
_entity_poly.pdbx_seq_one_letter_code
_entity_poly.pdbx_strand_id
1 'polypeptide(L)'
;MNYDIYIDGSFYAKYKADGLIISTPTGSTAYSLSAGGPVIYPTLDVITLTPVCPISFGIKTIILDSHNKISIKIKANHESVYLTSDGQKLLQLNNDEEVFVEVLSRKCKLIKFDNYDYFNILRKKIILRSRDCEGDNL
;
A
#
# COMPACT_ATOMS: atom_id res chain seq x y z
N MET A 1 4.51 -12.05 -11.37
CA MET A 1 5.50 -11.00 -11.71
C MET A 1 6.72 -11.00 -10.78
N ASN A 2 7.91 -10.56 -11.25
CA ASN A 2 9.08 -10.31 -10.38
C ASN A 2 9.23 -8.81 -10.12
N TYR A 3 9.52 -8.43 -8.88
CA TYR A 3 9.72 -7.06 -8.43
C TYR A 3 11.14 -6.88 -7.90
N ASP A 4 11.88 -5.90 -8.44
CA ASP A 4 13.17 -5.46 -7.92
C ASP A 4 12.97 -4.05 -7.33
N ILE A 5 13.20 -3.90 -6.02
CA ILE A 5 12.88 -2.68 -5.28
C ILE A 5 14.17 -2.01 -4.80
N TYR A 6 14.23 -0.70 -5.00
CA TYR A 6 15.30 0.17 -4.56
C TYR A 6 14.73 1.29 -3.69
N ILE A 7 15.42 1.60 -2.60
CA ILE A 7 15.08 2.68 -1.66
C ILE A 7 16.27 3.63 -1.64
N ASP A 8 16.04 4.90 -2.01
CA ASP A 8 17.08 5.92 -2.18
C ASP A 8 18.26 5.44 -3.05
N GLY A 9 17.95 4.68 -4.10
CA GLY A 9 18.92 4.09 -5.02
C GLY A 9 19.62 2.83 -4.49
N SER A 10 19.43 2.44 -3.23
CA SER A 10 20.00 1.23 -2.65
C SER A 10 19.10 0.02 -2.89
N PHE A 11 19.68 -1.11 -3.28
CA PHE A 11 18.92 -2.36 -3.45
C PHE A 11 18.33 -2.82 -2.10
N TYR A 12 17.01 -3.02 -2.07
CA TYR A 12 16.32 -3.54 -0.89
C TYR A 12 15.99 -5.02 -1.04
N ALA A 13 15.17 -5.37 -2.03
CA ALA A 13 14.66 -6.73 -2.16
C ALA A 13 14.30 -7.07 -3.61
N LYS A 14 14.35 -8.38 -3.89
CA LYS A 14 13.83 -9.00 -5.11
C LYS A 14 12.89 -10.12 -4.73
N TYR A 15 11.66 -10.11 -5.24
CA TYR A 15 10.70 -11.19 -4.97
C TYR A 15 9.66 -11.35 -6.08
N LYS A 16 9.01 -12.53 -6.07
CA LYS A 16 7.85 -12.81 -6.91
C LYS A 16 6.57 -12.59 -6.12
N ALA A 17 5.61 -11.91 -6.73
CA ALA A 17 4.31 -11.63 -6.14
C ALA A 17 3.27 -11.41 -7.25
N ASP A 18 2.00 -11.43 -6.85
CA ASP A 18 0.87 -11.04 -7.70
C ASP A 18 0.78 -9.51 -7.82
N GLY A 19 1.33 -8.78 -6.85
CA GLY A 19 1.21 -7.33 -6.80
C GLY A 19 2.13 -6.69 -5.76
N LEU A 20 2.22 -5.37 -5.84
CA LEU A 20 2.81 -4.53 -4.81
C LEU A 20 1.88 -3.33 -4.58
N ILE A 21 1.47 -3.13 -3.34
CA ILE A 21 0.68 -1.97 -2.93
C ILE A 21 1.62 -0.99 -2.26
N ILE A 22 1.60 0.25 -2.72
CA ILE A 22 2.29 1.37 -2.08
C ILE A 22 1.21 2.25 -1.48
N SER A 23 1.32 2.53 -0.18
CA SER A 23 0.24 3.19 0.55
C SER A 23 0.72 4.35 1.40
N THR A 24 -0.06 5.43 1.36
CA THR A 24 0.00 6.52 2.33
C THR A 24 -0.70 6.09 3.64
N PRO A 25 -0.53 6.83 4.75
CA PRO A 25 -1.20 6.54 6.01
C PRO A 25 -2.73 6.45 5.86
N THR A 26 -3.32 7.34 5.06
CA THR A 26 -4.76 7.33 4.74
C THR A 26 -5.17 6.12 3.90
N GLY A 27 -4.28 5.65 3.02
CA GLY A 27 -4.52 4.45 2.20
C GLY A 27 -4.30 3.13 2.95
N SER A 28 -3.67 3.17 4.13
CA SER A 28 -3.33 1.97 4.92
C SER A 28 -4.56 1.14 5.29
N THR A 29 -5.72 1.78 5.48
CA THR A 29 -7.01 1.13 5.78
C THR A 29 -7.79 0.68 4.55
N ALA A 30 -7.25 0.89 3.34
CA ALA A 30 -7.86 0.47 2.07
C ALA A 30 -7.25 -0.86 1.62
N TYR A 31 -6.83 -0.96 0.35
CA TYR A 31 -6.36 -2.24 -0.21
C TYR A 31 -5.10 -2.78 0.48
N SER A 32 -4.25 -1.90 1.04
CA SER A 32 -3.10 -2.32 1.84
C SER A 32 -3.51 -3.17 3.04
N LEU A 33 -4.61 -2.82 3.73
CA LEU A 33 -5.14 -3.60 4.84
C LEU A 33 -5.58 -5.01 4.38
N SER A 34 -6.27 -5.08 3.24
CA SER A 34 -6.71 -6.36 2.65
C SER A 34 -5.54 -7.28 2.28
N ALA A 35 -4.40 -6.70 1.88
CA ALA A 35 -3.18 -7.44 1.59
C ALA A 35 -2.34 -7.78 2.84
N GLY A 36 -2.84 -7.49 4.04
CA GLY A 36 -2.15 -7.80 5.31
C GLY A 36 -1.21 -6.70 5.80
N GLY A 37 -1.30 -5.49 5.24
CA GLY A 37 -0.59 -4.31 5.73
C GLY A 37 -1.20 -3.77 7.04
N PRO A 38 -0.42 -3.03 7.84
CA PRO A 38 -0.88 -2.47 9.10
C PRO A 38 -1.78 -1.25 8.90
N VAL A 39 -2.64 -0.98 9.89
CA VAL A 39 -3.34 0.31 10.00
C VAL A 39 -2.35 1.37 10.48
N ILE A 40 -2.22 2.46 9.73
CA ILE A 40 -1.34 3.58 10.05
C ILE A 40 -2.19 4.80 10.42
N TYR A 41 -1.79 5.50 11.49
CA TYR A 41 -2.48 6.71 11.91
C TYR A 41 -2.30 7.84 10.88
N PRO A 42 -3.36 8.54 10.43
CA PRO A 42 -3.32 9.40 9.24
C PRO A 42 -2.33 10.57 9.26
N THR A 43 -1.88 11.01 10.44
CA THR A 43 -0.99 12.18 10.59
C THR A 43 0.50 11.83 10.55
N LEU A 44 0.85 10.54 10.47
CA LEU A 44 2.24 10.11 10.38
C LEU A 44 2.80 10.36 8.97
N ASP A 45 4.06 10.75 8.85
CA ASP A 45 4.69 10.99 7.55
C ASP A 45 5.48 9.76 7.08
N VAL A 46 4.74 8.71 6.72
CA VAL A 46 5.30 7.42 6.31
C VAL A 46 4.68 6.91 5.00
N ILE A 47 5.38 5.99 4.35
CA ILE A 47 4.89 5.24 3.19
C ILE A 47 5.09 3.74 3.43
N THR A 48 4.14 2.92 2.99
CA THR A 48 4.23 1.46 3.19
C THR A 48 4.28 0.71 1.87
N LEU A 49 5.12 -0.32 1.79
CA LEU A 49 5.17 -1.25 0.66
C LEU A 49 4.65 -2.60 1.12
N THR A 50 3.46 -2.97 0.68
CA THR A 50 2.79 -4.23 1.05
C THR A 50 2.73 -5.16 -0.18
N PRO A 51 3.44 -6.30 -0.18
CA PRO A 51 3.35 -7.27 -1.26
C PRO A 51 1.98 -7.97 -1.27
N VAL A 52 1.46 -8.28 -2.45
CA VAL A 52 0.24 -9.08 -2.62
C VAL A 52 0.64 -10.50 -2.99
N CYS A 53 0.29 -11.47 -2.13
CA CYS A 53 0.60 -12.89 -2.30
C CYS A 53 2.06 -13.16 -2.71
N PRO A 54 3.07 -12.71 -1.92
CA PRO A 54 4.47 -12.99 -2.24
C PRO A 54 4.76 -14.49 -2.13
N ILE A 55 5.46 -15.04 -3.13
CA ILE A 55 5.91 -16.45 -3.14
C ILE A 55 7.15 -16.62 -2.24
N SER A 56 7.95 -15.56 -2.07
CA SER A 56 9.19 -15.58 -1.31
C SER A 56 8.95 -15.57 0.20
N PHE A 57 9.53 -16.54 0.91
CA PHE A 57 9.46 -16.63 2.36
C PHE A 57 10.11 -15.39 3.02
N GLY A 58 9.43 -14.79 3.99
CA GLY A 58 9.97 -13.69 4.81
C GLY A 58 9.77 -12.27 4.28
N ILE A 59 9.27 -12.08 3.04
CA ILE A 59 8.90 -10.74 2.58
C ILE A 59 7.64 -10.27 3.34
N LYS A 60 7.76 -9.14 4.02
CA LYS A 60 6.69 -8.50 4.81
C LYS A 60 6.51 -7.06 4.37
N THR A 61 5.40 -6.46 4.78
CA THR A 61 5.21 -5.02 4.64
C THR A 61 6.33 -4.27 5.33
N ILE A 62 6.95 -3.33 4.61
CA ILE A 62 7.92 -2.39 5.18
C ILE A 62 7.29 -1.00 5.25
N ILE A 63 7.59 -0.29 6.34
CA ILE A 63 7.18 1.09 6.59
C ILE A 63 8.44 1.95 6.48
N LEU A 64 8.39 2.99 5.65
CA LEU A 64 9.49 3.89 5.35
C LEU A 64 9.09 5.33 5.63
N ASP A 65 10.07 6.22 5.71
CA ASP A 65 9.80 7.66 5.75
C ASP A 65 9.18 8.09 4.40
N SER A 66 8.21 8.99 4.43
CA SER A 66 7.52 9.41 3.21
C SER A 66 8.45 10.11 2.20
N HIS A 67 9.60 10.61 2.63
CA HIS A 67 10.61 11.25 1.79
C HIS A 67 11.57 10.28 1.11
N ASN A 68 11.57 8.99 1.48
CA ASN A 68 12.37 8.00 0.76
C ASN A 68 11.89 7.86 -0.69
N LYS A 69 12.83 7.86 -1.65
CA LYS A 69 12.55 7.65 -3.07
C LYS A 69 12.53 6.17 -3.36
N ILE A 70 11.40 5.68 -3.87
CA ILE A 70 11.21 4.26 -4.16
C ILE A 70 11.26 4.08 -5.68
N SER A 71 12.10 3.14 -6.15
CA SER A 71 12.09 2.70 -7.54
C SER A 71 11.77 1.20 -7.60
N ILE A 72 10.93 0.83 -8.56
CA ILE A 72 10.43 -0.52 -8.72
C ILE A 72 10.56 -0.92 -10.18
N LYS A 73 11.34 -1.96 -10.42
CA LYS A 73 11.46 -2.58 -11.74
C LYS A 73 10.63 -3.86 -11.74
N ILE A 74 9.74 -3.99 -12.72
CA ILE A 74 8.80 -5.11 -12.81
C ILE A 74 9.16 -5.94 -14.03
N LYS A 75 9.37 -7.25 -13.83
CA LYS A 75 9.56 -8.22 -14.91
C LYS A 75 8.37 -9.17 -14.95
N ALA A 76 7.56 -9.01 -15.99
CA ALA A 76 6.25 -9.65 -16.09
C ALA A 76 6.20 -10.85 -17.05
N ASN A 77 7.31 -11.24 -17.71
CA ASN A 77 7.41 -12.43 -18.57
C ASN A 77 6.15 -12.70 -19.43
N HIS A 78 5.75 -11.72 -20.25
CA HIS A 78 4.57 -11.74 -21.14
C HIS A 78 3.20 -11.51 -20.48
N GLU A 79 3.12 -11.27 -19.17
CA GLU A 79 1.91 -10.78 -18.50
C GLU A 79 1.75 -9.27 -18.65
N SER A 80 0.51 -8.78 -18.72
CA SER A 80 0.23 -7.34 -18.68
C SER A 80 0.29 -6.85 -17.25
N VAL A 81 1.09 -5.80 -17.00
CA VAL A 81 1.17 -5.14 -15.70
C VAL A 81 0.32 -3.89 -15.74
N TYR A 82 -0.44 -3.67 -14.68
CA TYR A 82 -1.27 -2.48 -14.53
C TYR A 82 -0.89 -1.74 -13.25
N LEU A 83 -0.62 -0.44 -13.39
CA LEU A 83 -0.53 0.50 -12.30
C LEU A 83 -1.88 1.18 -12.11
N THR A 84 -2.34 1.27 -10.86
CA THR A 84 -3.52 2.05 -10.50
C THR A 84 -3.24 2.93 -9.31
N SER A 85 -3.71 4.18 -9.38
CA SER A 85 -3.66 5.14 -8.29
C SER A 85 -5.08 5.38 -7.77
N ASP A 86 -5.26 5.24 -6.46
CA ASP A 86 -6.54 5.39 -5.75
C ASP A 86 -7.72 4.62 -6.37
N GLY A 87 -7.44 3.55 -7.13
CA GLY A 87 -8.45 2.73 -7.79
C GLY A 87 -9.16 3.39 -8.98
N GLN A 88 -8.69 4.55 -9.47
CA GLN A 88 -9.44 5.35 -10.45
C GLN A 88 -8.97 5.18 -11.89
N LYS A 89 -7.66 5.02 -12.13
CA LYS A 89 -7.10 4.93 -13.49
C LYS A 89 -6.19 3.73 -13.61
N LEU A 90 -6.47 2.88 -14.60
CA LEU A 90 -5.62 1.76 -14.98
C LEU A 90 -4.61 2.25 -16.03
N LEU A 91 -3.33 2.25 -15.69
CA LEU A 91 -2.23 2.49 -16.62
C LEU A 91 -1.56 1.16 -16.90
N GLN A 92 -1.57 0.70 -18.15
CA GLN A 92 -0.78 -0.46 -18.54
C GLN A 92 0.70 -0.05 -18.61
N LEU A 93 1.56 -0.79 -17.91
CA LEU A 93 3.00 -0.62 -17.99
C LEU A 93 3.58 -1.51 -19.09
N ASN A 94 4.54 -0.97 -19.83
CA ASN A 94 5.29 -1.74 -20.81
C ASN A 94 6.34 -2.61 -20.11
N ASN A 95 6.79 -3.66 -20.80
CA ASN A 95 7.95 -4.43 -20.33
C ASN A 95 9.16 -3.48 -20.21
N ASP A 96 9.92 -3.64 -19.12
CA ASP A 96 11.12 -2.85 -18.78
C ASP A 96 10.88 -1.41 -18.30
N GLU A 97 9.64 -0.97 -18.12
CA GLU A 97 9.36 0.31 -17.45
C GLU A 97 9.65 0.24 -15.94
N GLU A 98 10.15 1.36 -15.42
CA GLU A 98 10.47 1.54 -14.01
C GLU A 98 9.47 2.51 -13.38
N VAL A 99 8.90 2.12 -12.25
CA VAL A 99 7.96 2.95 -11.49
C VAL A 99 8.73 3.68 -10.41
N PHE A 100 8.63 5.02 -10.41
CA PHE A 100 9.18 5.88 -9.37
C PHE A 100 8.06 6.41 -8.48
N VAL A 101 8.26 6.32 -7.17
CA VAL A 101 7.34 6.86 -6.17
C VAL A 101 8.11 7.78 -5.23
N GLU A 102 7.59 9.00 -5.10
CA GLU A 102 8.09 10.03 -4.20
C GLU A 102 6.92 10.86 -3.66
N VAL A 103 7.08 11.40 -2.46
CA VAL A 103 6.11 12.32 -1.89
C VAL A 103 6.12 13.65 -2.64
N LEU A 104 4.94 14.18 -2.93
CA LEU A 104 4.79 15.52 -3.48
C LEU A 104 4.97 16.59 -2.40
N SER A 105 5.51 17.74 -2.77
CA SER A 105 5.66 18.90 -1.87
C SER A 105 4.32 19.46 -1.37
N ARG A 106 3.20 19.09 -2.02
CA ARG A 106 1.86 19.55 -1.68
C ARG A 106 1.07 18.42 -1.04
N LYS A 107 0.67 18.60 0.23
CA LYS A 107 -0.24 17.68 0.93
C LYS A 107 -1.70 18.01 0.63
N CYS A 108 -2.55 16.98 0.58
CA CYS A 108 -4.00 17.15 0.52
C CYS A 108 -4.50 17.84 1.80
N LYS A 109 -5.32 18.89 1.66
CA LYS A 109 -5.93 19.60 2.79
C LYS A 109 -7.32 19.03 3.04
N LEU A 110 -7.53 18.49 4.23
CA LEU A 110 -8.81 17.94 4.66
C LEU A 110 -9.44 18.83 5.72
N ILE A 111 -10.75 19.02 5.63
CA ILE A 111 -11.55 19.70 6.66
C ILE A 111 -12.01 18.66 7.67
N LYS A 112 -11.72 18.90 8.95
CA LYS A 112 -12.18 18.07 10.07
C LYS A 112 -13.26 18.83 10.83
N PHE A 113 -14.42 18.21 11.03
CA PHE A 113 -15.48 18.73 11.88
C PHE A 113 -15.21 18.43 13.36
N ASP A 114 -15.74 19.24 14.27
CA ASP A 114 -15.46 19.15 15.71
C ASP A 114 -15.83 17.80 16.35
N ASN A 115 -16.82 17.11 15.78
CA ASN A 115 -17.28 15.79 16.24
C ASN A 115 -16.53 14.61 15.60
N TYR A 116 -15.41 14.85 14.90
CA TYR A 116 -14.64 13.78 14.26
C TYR A 116 -13.78 13.03 15.28
N ASP A 117 -14.19 11.79 15.58
CA ASP A 117 -13.43 10.81 16.34
C ASP A 117 -12.92 9.70 15.40
N TYR A 118 -11.62 9.77 15.10
CA TYR A 118 -10.93 8.80 14.25
C TYR A 118 -11.05 7.37 14.79
N PHE A 119 -10.84 7.17 16.09
CA PHE A 119 -10.80 5.83 16.67
C PHE A 119 -12.20 5.21 16.73
N ASN A 120 -13.24 6.02 16.93
CA ASN A 120 -14.62 5.55 16.79
C ASN A 120 -14.93 5.09 15.36
N ILE A 121 -14.50 5.86 14.35
CA ILE A 121 -14.66 5.48 12.94
C ILE A 121 -13.89 4.18 12.65
N LEU A 122 -12.64 4.09 13.10
CA LEU A 122 -11.80 2.91 12.90
C LEU A 122 -12.43 1.66 13.53
N ARG A 123 -12.88 1.76 14.79
CA ARG A 123 -13.58 0.67 15.48
C ARG A 123 -14.82 0.23 14.71
N LYS A 124 -15.68 1.17 14.31
CA LYS A 124 -16.93 0.87 13.59
C LYS A 124 -16.70 0.26 12.21
N LYS A 125 -15.70 0.73 11.47
CA LYS A 125 -15.49 0.32 10.06
C LYS A 125 -14.63 -0.91 9.90
N ILE A 126 -13.61 -1.07 10.74
CA ILE A 126 -12.58 -2.10 10.56
C ILE A 126 -12.71 -3.20 11.62
N ILE A 127 -12.81 -2.84 12.90
CA ILE A 127 -12.71 -3.82 13.99
C ILE A 127 -14.04 -4.53 14.26
N LEU A 128 -15.15 -3.77 14.32
CA LEU A 128 -16.46 -4.34 14.64
C LEU A 128 -17.08 -5.08 13.46
N ARG A 129 -16.83 -4.65 12.23
CA ARG A 129 -17.25 -5.41 11.03
C ARG A 129 -16.59 -6.79 10.94
N SER A 130 -15.39 -6.98 11.51
CA SER A 130 -14.79 -8.31 11.59
C SER A 130 -15.60 -9.26 12.48
N ARG A 131 -16.29 -8.74 13.51
CA ARG A 131 -17.14 -9.55 14.41
C ARG A 131 -18.44 -9.98 13.76
N ASP A 132 -19.07 -9.12 12.95
CA ASP A 132 -20.30 -9.49 12.22
C ASP A 132 -20.06 -10.60 11.17
N CYS A 133 -18.80 -10.83 10.77
CA CYS A 133 -18.40 -11.93 9.90
C CYS A 133 -18.04 -13.23 10.66
N GLU A 134 -17.81 -13.15 11.97
CA GLU A 134 -17.81 -14.30 12.89
C GLU A 134 -19.28 -14.57 13.24
N GLY A 135 -20.00 -15.20 12.31
CA GLY A 135 -21.47 -15.29 12.33
C GLY A 135 -22.05 -15.50 13.72
N ASP A 136 -23.11 -14.75 14.03
CA ASP A 136 -23.93 -14.89 15.23
C ASP A 136 -24.18 -16.37 15.55
N ASN A 137 -23.40 -16.89 16.50
CA ASN A 137 -23.60 -18.17 17.17
C ASN A 137 -22.93 -18.09 18.54
N LEU A 138 -23.63 -17.42 19.46
CA LEU A 138 -23.77 -17.84 20.85
C LEU A 138 -25.22 -17.58 21.28
#